data_AF-A0A6M0RIL5-F1
#
_entry.id   AF-A0A6M0RIL5-F1
#
_cell.length_a   1.000
_cell.length_b   1.000
_cell.length_c   1.000
_cell.angle_alpha   90.00
_cell.angle_beta   90.00
_cell.angle_gamma   90.00
#
_symmetry.space_group_name_H-M   'P 1'
#
loop_
_entity.id
_entity.type
_entity.pdbx_description
1 polymer ?
#
loop_
_entity_poly.entity_id
_entity_poly.type
_entity_poly.pdbx_seq_one_letter_code
_entity_poly.pdbx_strand_id
1 'polypeptide(L)'
;MNSDEVLLAIEERFLKRKLTPAERIVLGQTWNKQTYDQMAKHSGYGDAHLKDTGYKLWRAISQALGQRVTKKSLLFVLQEHLQPLSSSHLQPLPSSSNLTKTFVPLHTEALSARRPYLSGPLPPDSPFYIQRSPGEELAYSEIQRPGGFVRIKAPQKMGKTSLMFRLIEIAHQNNYQTVHLDLQTVDQDVFSNIDTFLKWFCVRSSQSLKLAPKLLDFWDASMGHKVSSELYYQEYLLENRKTPTILIIDAAERLIEHPKIAQDFFPLLRSWHEKARWNFLWRNLRIVIAHATEIYAPLKIHQSPLNIGQAIKLPKFTATQVAELAARYGVAKSNDTLGKILVDLVGGHPYLVNIFLYYLATESLSIDTLLKTVSMPSGIYGTHLRNYLALLKKEPELAISFKQVVSSTTGVELDAVAMYRLESLGLITINGYQAIPSCNIYRSYFQQQLSV
;
A
#
# COMPACT_ATOMS: atom_id res chain seq x y z
N MET A 1 6.27 3.61 -30.36
CA MET A 1 7.33 4.64 -30.32
C MET A 1 8.68 3.98 -30.36
N ASN A 2 9.45 4.27 -31.39
CA ASN A 2 10.83 3.84 -31.54
C ASN A 2 11.77 4.72 -30.69
N SER A 3 12.96 4.24 -30.31
CA SER A 3 13.94 5.03 -29.52
C SER A 3 14.34 6.35 -30.21
N ASP A 4 14.34 6.36 -31.54
CA ASP A 4 14.73 7.53 -32.34
C ASP A 4 13.66 8.63 -32.34
N GLU A 5 12.37 8.27 -32.27
CA GLU A 5 11.26 9.24 -32.16
C GLU A 5 11.27 9.93 -30.79
N VAL A 6 11.66 9.21 -29.74
CA VAL A 6 11.80 9.73 -28.38
C VAL A 6 12.97 10.70 -28.27
N LEU A 7 14.09 10.37 -28.92
CA LEU A 7 15.28 11.23 -28.99
C LEU A 7 14.94 12.56 -29.65
N LEU A 8 14.25 12.54 -30.79
CA LEU A 8 13.79 13.74 -31.50
C LEU A 8 12.79 14.54 -30.65
N ALA A 9 11.81 13.88 -30.02
CA ALA A 9 10.86 14.55 -29.15
C ALA A 9 11.52 15.25 -27.95
N ILE A 10 12.55 14.65 -27.35
CA ILE A 10 13.30 15.25 -26.23
C ILE A 10 14.19 16.41 -26.68
N GLU A 11 14.87 16.29 -27.81
CA GLU A 11 15.72 17.36 -28.35
C GLU A 11 14.89 18.57 -28.79
N GLU A 12 13.76 18.36 -29.47
CA GLU A 12 12.98 19.42 -30.10
C GLU A 12 11.85 19.99 -29.23
N ARG A 13 11.12 19.15 -28.49
CA ARG A 13 9.92 19.58 -27.74
C ARG A 13 10.21 19.94 -26.29
N PHE A 14 11.13 19.22 -25.65
CA PHE A 14 11.33 19.35 -24.20
C PHE A 14 12.58 20.16 -23.85
N LEU A 15 13.76 19.75 -24.31
CA LEU A 15 15.02 20.39 -23.89
C LEU A 15 15.48 21.54 -24.80
N LYS A 16 14.93 21.64 -26.02
CA LYS A 16 15.31 22.66 -27.03
C LYS A 16 16.83 22.76 -27.25
N ARG A 17 17.55 21.65 -27.09
CA ARG A 17 19.00 21.52 -27.33
C ARG A 17 19.32 20.11 -27.80
N LYS A 18 20.42 19.95 -28.55
CA LYS A 18 20.93 18.63 -28.92
C LYS A 18 21.50 17.91 -27.68
N LEU A 19 21.23 16.61 -27.59
CA LEU A 19 21.80 15.75 -26.56
C LEU A 19 23.24 15.38 -26.94
N THR A 20 24.11 15.30 -25.93
CA THR A 20 25.47 14.78 -26.09
C THR A 20 25.45 13.28 -26.42
N PRO A 21 26.52 12.71 -27.01
CA PRO A 21 26.59 11.27 -27.31
C PRO A 21 26.31 10.39 -26.09
N ALA A 22 26.84 10.77 -24.91
CA ALA A 22 26.59 10.07 -23.65
C ALA A 22 25.12 10.17 -23.19
N GLU A 23 24.47 11.34 -23.32
CA GLU A 23 23.06 11.51 -23.00
C GLU A 23 22.16 10.70 -23.94
N ARG A 24 22.47 10.64 -25.24
CA ARG A 24 21.73 9.82 -26.23
C ARG A 24 21.81 8.34 -25.90
N ILE A 25 22.97 7.85 -25.50
CA ILE A 25 23.16 6.46 -25.05
C ILE A 25 22.35 6.19 -23.80
N VAL A 26 22.44 7.07 -22.78
CA VAL A 26 21.67 6.91 -21.54
C VAL A 26 20.18 6.91 -21.80
N LEU A 27 19.68 7.81 -22.65
CA LEU A 27 18.26 7.91 -22.98
C LEU A 27 17.77 6.70 -23.79
N GLY A 28 18.48 6.36 -24.87
CA GLY A 28 18.13 5.24 -25.76
C GLY A 28 18.17 3.89 -25.03
N GLN A 29 19.22 3.64 -24.23
CA GLN A 29 19.34 2.37 -23.50
C GLN A 29 18.45 2.30 -22.26
N THR A 30 17.96 3.44 -21.76
CA THR A 30 16.92 3.46 -20.71
C THR A 30 15.60 2.93 -21.26
N TRP A 31 15.30 3.16 -22.54
CA TRP A 31 14.13 2.59 -23.22
C TRP A 31 14.19 1.06 -23.27
N ASN A 32 15.39 0.50 -23.46
CA ASN A 32 15.65 -0.95 -23.47
C ASN A 32 15.81 -1.57 -22.07
N LYS A 33 15.47 -0.85 -21.00
CA LYS A 33 15.55 -1.30 -19.59
C LYS A 33 16.96 -1.71 -19.11
N GLN A 34 18.02 -1.23 -19.76
CA GLN A 34 19.39 -1.57 -19.35
C GLN A 34 19.84 -0.82 -18.08
N THR A 35 20.65 -1.45 -17.23
CA THR A 35 21.31 -0.79 -16.09
C THR A 35 22.49 0.07 -16.54
N TYR A 36 22.97 0.98 -15.68
CA TYR A 36 24.16 1.79 -16.03
C TYR A 36 25.41 0.91 -16.20
N ASP A 37 25.53 -0.16 -15.42
CA ASP A 37 26.61 -1.15 -15.57
C ASP A 37 26.55 -1.88 -16.92
N GLN A 38 25.33 -2.17 -17.41
CA GLN A 38 25.13 -2.79 -18.73
C GLN A 38 25.40 -1.80 -19.87
N MET A 39 25.04 -0.53 -19.70
CA MET A 39 25.33 0.55 -20.65
C MET A 39 26.85 0.79 -20.75
N ALA A 40 27.57 0.77 -19.62
CA ALA A 40 29.02 0.98 -19.58
C ALA A 40 29.79 -0.08 -20.38
N LYS A 41 29.36 -1.35 -20.30
CA LYS A 41 30.00 -2.47 -21.02
C LYS A 41 29.95 -2.36 -22.54
N HIS A 42 29.02 -1.59 -23.10
CA HIS A 42 28.78 -1.53 -24.55
C HIS A 42 29.01 -0.13 -25.16
N SER A 43 29.36 0.89 -24.35
CA SER A 43 29.41 2.29 -24.80
C SER A 43 30.78 2.96 -24.69
N GLY A 44 31.78 2.30 -24.11
CA GLY A 44 33.12 2.87 -23.90
C GLY A 44 33.22 3.92 -22.78
N TYR A 45 32.11 4.21 -22.09
CA TYR A 45 32.06 5.14 -20.94
C TYR A 45 32.05 4.38 -19.61
N GLY A 46 32.73 4.93 -18.60
CA GLY A 46 32.72 4.39 -17.24
C GLY A 46 31.35 4.55 -16.56
N ASP A 47 30.96 3.57 -15.73
CA ASP A 47 29.67 3.55 -15.02
C ASP A 47 29.42 4.83 -14.20
N ALA A 48 30.45 5.35 -13.51
CA ALA A 48 30.37 6.60 -12.76
C ALA A 48 30.00 7.81 -13.65
N HIS A 49 30.53 7.87 -14.87
CA HIS A 49 30.25 8.94 -15.82
C HIS A 49 28.83 8.85 -16.38
N LEU A 50 28.33 7.64 -16.66
CA LEU A 50 26.96 7.43 -17.13
C LEU A 50 25.91 7.71 -16.05
N LYS A 51 26.21 7.42 -14.78
CA LYS A 51 25.35 7.76 -13.63
C LYS A 51 25.22 9.28 -13.45
N ASP A 52 26.34 10.01 -13.50
CA ASP A 52 26.35 11.47 -13.43
C ASP A 52 25.61 12.11 -14.63
N THR A 53 25.89 11.62 -15.83
CA THR A 53 25.21 12.06 -17.06
C THR A 53 23.69 11.81 -16.98
N GLY A 54 23.28 10.63 -16.52
CA GLY A 54 21.87 10.31 -16.33
C GLY A 54 21.20 11.20 -15.29
N TYR A 55 21.85 11.43 -14.14
CA TYR A 55 21.33 12.34 -13.11
C TYR A 55 21.07 13.76 -13.64
N LYS A 56 22.05 14.32 -14.37
CA LYS A 56 21.92 15.65 -15.01
C LYS A 56 20.81 15.68 -16.05
N LEU A 57 20.70 14.64 -16.88
CA LEU A 57 19.67 14.51 -17.91
C LEU A 57 18.26 14.45 -17.31
N TRP A 58 18.04 13.61 -16.29
CA TRP A 58 16.73 13.49 -15.63
C TRP A 58 16.31 14.80 -14.97
N ARG A 59 17.26 15.52 -14.37
CA ARG A 59 16.99 16.84 -13.77
C ARG A 59 16.59 17.87 -14.83
N ALA A 60 17.27 17.90 -15.97
CA ALA A 60 16.95 18.80 -17.06
C ALA A 60 15.55 18.52 -17.64
N ILE A 61 15.21 17.25 -17.86
CA ILE A 61 13.88 16.85 -18.35
C ILE A 61 12.80 17.17 -17.30
N SER A 62 13.09 16.96 -16.02
CA SER A 62 12.17 17.31 -14.92
C SER A 62 11.85 18.80 -14.88
N GLN A 63 12.87 19.65 -15.09
CA GLN A 63 12.70 21.09 -15.14
C GLN A 63 11.92 21.54 -16.38
N ALA A 64 12.18 20.93 -17.54
CA ALA A 64 11.47 21.24 -18.77
C ALA A 64 9.98 20.87 -18.73
N LEU A 65 9.63 19.78 -18.03
CA LEU A 65 8.26 19.26 -17.95
C LEU A 65 7.46 19.77 -16.73
N GLY A 66 8.12 20.45 -15.78
CA GLY A 66 7.47 20.86 -14.53
C GLY A 66 7.06 19.70 -13.61
N GLN A 67 7.49 18.46 -13.92
CA GLN A 67 7.21 17.26 -13.13
C GLN A 67 8.46 16.38 -12.98
N ARG A 68 8.56 15.63 -11.87
CA ARG A 68 9.77 14.86 -11.54
C ARG A 68 9.94 13.63 -12.46
N VAL A 69 10.97 13.67 -13.29
CA VAL A 69 11.39 12.57 -14.17
C VAL A 69 12.61 11.86 -13.61
N THR A 70 12.58 10.53 -13.66
CA THR A 70 13.67 9.63 -13.29
C THR A 70 13.83 8.58 -14.39
N LYS A 71 14.96 7.85 -14.39
CA LYS A 71 15.18 6.71 -15.31
C LYS A 71 13.99 5.74 -15.37
N LYS A 72 13.30 5.50 -14.24
CA LYS A 72 12.17 4.58 -14.14
C LYS A 72 10.83 5.21 -14.56
N SER A 73 10.69 6.54 -14.48
CA SER A 73 9.44 7.24 -14.81
C SER A 73 9.43 7.89 -16.20
N LEU A 74 10.59 7.99 -16.86
CA LEU A 74 10.73 8.60 -18.19
C LEU A 74 9.74 8.05 -19.22
N LEU A 75 9.64 6.72 -19.32
CA LEU A 75 8.76 6.02 -20.26
C LEU A 75 7.28 6.41 -20.07
N PHE A 76 6.85 6.55 -18.82
CA PHE A 76 5.47 6.88 -18.47
C PHE A 76 5.17 8.36 -18.76
N VAL A 77 6.06 9.25 -18.33
CA VAL A 77 5.92 10.71 -18.49
C VAL A 77 5.91 11.12 -19.97
N LEU A 78 6.73 10.45 -20.80
CA LEU A 78 6.76 10.73 -22.23
C LEU A 78 5.53 10.19 -22.96
N GLN A 79 4.96 9.06 -22.53
CA GLN A 79 3.72 8.54 -23.10
C GLN A 79 2.53 9.47 -22.87
N GLU A 80 2.51 10.16 -21.72
CA GLU A 80 1.49 11.17 -21.38
C GLU A 80 1.62 12.43 -22.24
N HIS A 81 2.86 12.91 -22.46
CA HIS A 81 3.11 14.15 -23.19
C HIS A 81 3.24 14.02 -24.72
N LEU A 82 3.27 12.80 -25.27
CA LEU A 82 3.45 12.57 -26.72
C LEU A 82 2.21 12.01 -27.43
N GLN A 83 1.05 11.90 -26.76
CA GLN A 83 -0.19 11.55 -27.46
C GLN A 83 -0.62 12.68 -28.41
N PRO A 84 -0.95 12.38 -29.68
CA PRO A 84 -1.55 13.36 -30.57
C PRO A 84 -2.99 13.65 -30.14
N LEU A 85 -3.32 14.94 -30.03
CA LEU A 85 -4.69 15.44 -30.01
C LEU A 85 -5.35 15.08 -31.36
N SER A 86 -6.13 14.01 -31.40
CA SER A 86 -7.00 13.70 -32.55
C SER A 86 -8.46 13.86 -32.14
N SER A 87 -9.00 15.02 -32.48
CA SER A 87 -10.41 15.34 -32.47
C SER A 87 -11.13 14.83 -33.73
N SER A 88 -12.42 14.52 -33.53
CA SER A 88 -13.54 14.48 -34.49
C SER A 88 -13.55 13.44 -35.61
N HIS A 89 -14.44 12.44 -35.48
CA HIS A 89 -15.53 12.25 -36.44
C HIS A 89 -16.73 11.53 -35.81
N LEU A 90 -17.86 12.24 -35.75
CA LEU A 90 -19.19 11.72 -35.47
C LEU A 90 -19.82 11.21 -36.76
N GLN A 91 -20.48 10.04 -36.73
CA GLN A 91 -21.81 9.86 -37.34
C GLN A 91 -22.68 8.89 -36.50
N PRO A 92 -24.02 9.08 -36.45
CA PRO A 92 -24.91 8.41 -35.49
C PRO A 92 -25.91 7.42 -36.12
N LEU A 93 -26.40 6.44 -35.32
CA LEU A 93 -27.81 5.96 -35.14
C LEU A 93 -27.85 4.50 -34.60
N PRO A 94 -28.96 3.99 -34.01
CA PRO A 94 -30.02 4.65 -33.24
C PRO A 94 -30.16 4.09 -31.81
N SER A 95 -30.80 4.95 -31.02
CA SER A 95 -31.31 4.85 -29.66
C SER A 95 -31.99 3.55 -29.22
N SER A 96 -31.61 3.10 -28.03
CA SER A 96 -32.52 2.46 -27.05
C SER A 96 -32.57 3.35 -25.81
N SER A 97 -33.61 4.18 -25.74
CA SER A 97 -33.94 5.08 -24.64
C SER A 97 -34.41 4.29 -23.42
N ASN A 98 -33.80 4.57 -22.25
CA ASN A 98 -34.47 4.79 -20.94
C ASN A 98 -33.49 4.93 -19.74
N LEU A 99 -32.41 5.70 -19.85
CA LEU A 99 -31.56 6.06 -18.67
C LEU A 99 -31.21 7.55 -18.56
N THR A 100 -31.72 8.40 -19.44
CA THR A 100 -31.43 9.84 -19.41
C THR A 100 -32.46 10.60 -18.60
N LYS A 101 -32.32 10.60 -17.26
CA LYS A 101 -32.63 11.80 -16.47
C LYS A 101 -31.55 12.03 -15.41
N THR A 102 -30.74 13.06 -15.69
CA THR A 102 -29.94 13.89 -14.77
C THR A 102 -28.76 13.24 -14.05
N PHE A 103 -27.70 12.95 -14.81
CA PHE A 103 -26.32 13.10 -14.33
C PHE A 103 -25.77 14.41 -14.92
N VAL A 104 -25.73 15.47 -14.11
CA VAL A 104 -24.99 16.70 -14.43
C VAL A 104 -23.94 16.84 -13.33
N PRO A 105 -22.64 16.89 -13.67
CA PRO A 105 -21.61 17.20 -12.69
C PRO A 105 -21.85 18.62 -12.17
N LEU A 106 -22.08 18.78 -10.86
CA LEU A 106 -21.99 20.10 -10.25
C LEU A 106 -20.52 20.49 -10.22
N HIS A 107 -20.12 21.35 -11.16
CA HIS A 107 -18.85 22.08 -11.08
C HIS A 107 -18.94 23.06 -9.92
N THR A 108 -18.47 22.64 -8.75
CA THR A 108 -18.04 23.58 -7.70
C THR A 108 -16.54 23.74 -7.83
N GLU A 109 -16.10 24.88 -8.36
CA GLU A 109 -14.70 25.18 -8.72
C GLU A 109 -13.70 25.06 -7.56
N ALA A 110 -14.17 25.02 -6.31
CA ALA A 110 -13.31 24.83 -5.13
C ALA A 110 -12.97 23.35 -4.81
N LEU A 111 -13.73 22.37 -5.32
CA LEU A 111 -13.53 20.93 -5.04
C LEU A 111 -12.81 20.19 -6.17
N SER A 112 -12.74 20.77 -7.38
CA SER A 112 -12.03 20.19 -8.53
C SER A 112 -10.51 20.15 -8.33
N ALA A 113 -9.94 21.07 -7.54
CA ALA A 113 -8.50 21.11 -7.24
C ALA A 113 -8.04 20.15 -6.12
N ARG A 114 -8.96 19.40 -5.47
CA ARG A 114 -8.67 18.58 -4.27
C ARG A 114 -9.15 17.12 -4.38
N ARG A 115 -9.14 16.50 -5.57
CA ARG A 115 -9.44 15.06 -5.73
C ARG A 115 -8.13 14.29 -5.91
N PRO A 116 -7.49 13.82 -4.82
CA PRO A 116 -6.20 13.13 -4.95
C PRO A 116 -6.40 11.75 -5.57
N TYR A 117 -5.56 11.43 -6.55
CA TYR A 117 -5.32 10.03 -6.90
C TYR A 117 -4.69 9.33 -5.69
N LEU A 118 -5.27 8.20 -5.25
CA LEU A 118 -4.73 7.47 -4.10
C LEU A 118 -3.43 6.74 -4.48
N SER A 119 -2.31 7.44 -4.32
CA SER A 119 -0.96 6.88 -4.43
C SER A 119 -0.39 6.38 -3.10
N GLY A 120 -1.04 6.68 -1.97
CA GLY A 120 -0.55 6.36 -0.64
C GLY A 120 -1.63 6.40 0.45
N PRO A 121 -1.23 6.24 1.72
CA PRO A 121 -2.14 6.34 2.86
C PRO A 121 -2.78 7.73 2.98
N LEU A 122 -4.01 7.76 3.49
CA LEU A 122 -4.77 8.98 3.68
C LEU A 122 -4.32 9.70 4.95
N PRO A 123 -4.00 11.01 4.91
CA PRO A 123 -3.65 11.77 6.10
C PRO A 123 -4.86 11.85 7.07
N PRO A 124 -4.62 12.18 8.35
CA PRO A 124 -5.68 12.23 9.38
C PRO A 124 -6.84 13.16 9.02
N ASP A 125 -6.55 14.31 8.40
CA ASP A 125 -7.48 15.35 8.00
C ASP A 125 -8.17 15.10 6.64
N SER A 126 -7.85 13.99 5.98
CA SER A 126 -8.40 13.70 4.66
C SER A 126 -9.92 13.55 4.70
N PRO A 127 -10.68 14.31 3.87
CA PRO A 127 -12.11 14.13 3.76
C PRO A 127 -12.47 12.83 3.05
N PHE A 128 -11.54 12.08 2.47
CA PHE A 128 -11.83 10.83 1.74
C PHE A 128 -11.75 9.58 2.63
N TYR A 129 -11.47 9.75 3.93
CA TYR A 129 -11.45 8.62 4.85
C TYR A 129 -12.84 8.28 5.36
N ILE A 130 -13.26 7.04 5.14
CA ILE A 130 -14.50 6.49 5.68
C ILE A 130 -14.19 5.71 6.95
N GLN A 131 -14.80 6.13 8.06
CA GLN A 131 -14.66 5.47 9.35
C GLN A 131 -15.35 4.10 9.33
N ARG A 132 -14.72 3.11 9.99
CA ARG A 132 -15.19 1.73 10.07
C ARG A 132 -15.41 1.31 11.52
N SER A 133 -16.55 1.73 12.05
CA SER A 133 -17.02 1.31 13.38
C SER A 133 -17.47 -0.17 13.38
N PRO A 134 -17.37 -0.87 14.52
CA PRO A 134 -16.78 -0.41 15.78
C PRO A 134 -15.26 -0.64 15.87
N GLY A 135 -14.63 -1.24 14.86
CA GLY A 135 -13.22 -1.65 14.94
C GLY A 135 -12.24 -0.50 15.21
N GLU A 136 -12.47 0.66 14.59
CA GLU A 136 -11.61 1.83 14.80
C GLU A 136 -11.81 2.45 16.20
N GLU A 137 -13.05 2.49 16.70
CA GLU A 137 -13.36 2.94 18.07
C GLU A 137 -12.70 2.04 19.12
N LEU A 138 -12.72 0.72 18.91
CA LEU A 138 -12.00 -0.23 19.75
C LEU A 138 -10.50 0.06 19.76
N ALA A 139 -9.91 0.34 18.60
CA ALA A 139 -8.49 0.71 18.51
C ALA A 139 -8.18 1.98 19.34
N TYR A 140 -9.02 3.01 19.23
CA TYR A 140 -8.88 4.26 19.98
C TYR A 140 -9.02 4.05 21.48
N SER A 141 -9.99 3.25 21.91
CA SER A 141 -10.17 2.92 23.32
C SER A 141 -8.98 2.14 23.88
N GLU A 142 -8.43 1.20 23.11
CA GLU A 142 -7.36 0.31 23.57
C GLU A 142 -6.04 1.06 23.75
N ILE A 143 -5.69 1.98 22.84
CA ILE A 143 -4.46 2.79 23.00
C ILE A 143 -4.51 3.74 24.21
N GLN A 144 -5.69 4.04 24.76
CA GLN A 144 -5.80 4.83 25.98
C GLN A 144 -5.56 3.98 27.25
N ARG A 145 -5.78 2.66 27.19
CA ARG A 145 -5.60 1.77 28.35
C ARG A 145 -4.13 1.62 28.72
N PRO A 146 -3.74 1.73 30.01
CA PRO A 146 -2.39 1.40 30.48
C PRO A 146 -1.87 0.08 29.92
N GLY A 147 -0.73 0.12 29.22
CA GLY A 147 -0.15 -1.06 28.58
C GLY A 147 -0.85 -1.52 27.29
N GLY A 148 -1.81 -0.77 26.75
CA GLY A 148 -2.66 -1.19 25.63
C GLY A 148 -1.92 -1.71 24.41
N PHE A 149 -2.47 -2.76 23.79
CA PHE A 149 -1.87 -3.41 22.63
C PHE A 149 -2.90 -3.60 21.53
N VAL A 150 -2.69 -2.95 20.39
CA VAL A 150 -3.57 -3.00 19.22
C VAL A 150 -2.88 -3.72 18.09
N ARG A 151 -3.60 -4.64 17.46
CA ARG A 151 -3.15 -5.33 16.26
C ARG A 151 -4.09 -5.07 15.10
N ILE A 152 -3.65 -4.28 14.13
CA ILE A 152 -4.39 -4.01 12.90
C ILE A 152 -4.04 -5.08 11.87
N LYS A 153 -5.04 -5.83 11.39
CA LYS A 153 -4.87 -6.90 10.40
C LYS A 153 -5.84 -6.75 9.24
N ALA A 154 -5.30 -6.74 8.02
CA ALA A 154 -6.09 -6.76 6.80
C ALA A 154 -5.18 -7.01 5.57
N PRO A 155 -5.74 -7.44 4.43
CA PRO A 155 -5.00 -7.47 3.17
C PRO A 155 -4.34 -6.13 2.81
N GLN A 156 -3.42 -6.13 1.85
CA GLN A 156 -2.81 -4.90 1.36
C GLN A 156 -3.88 -3.94 0.85
N LYS A 157 -3.58 -2.63 0.91
CA LYS A 157 -4.46 -1.57 0.39
C LYS A 157 -5.87 -1.47 1.03
N MET A 158 -6.05 -2.05 2.23
CA MET A 158 -7.26 -1.92 3.04
C MET A 158 -7.23 -0.69 3.99
N GLY A 159 -6.23 0.19 3.89
CA GLY A 159 -6.15 1.40 4.72
C GLY A 159 -5.64 1.19 6.15
N LYS A 160 -4.73 0.23 6.35
CA LYS A 160 -4.06 -0.01 7.64
C LYS A 160 -3.26 1.21 8.11
N THR A 161 -2.31 1.66 7.29
CA THR A 161 -1.49 2.85 7.56
C THR A 161 -2.34 4.13 7.71
N SER A 162 -3.43 4.27 6.95
CA SER A 162 -4.37 5.39 7.13
C SER A 162 -5.03 5.40 8.52
N LEU A 163 -5.34 4.23 9.09
CA LEU A 163 -5.83 4.13 10.48
C LEU A 163 -4.71 4.44 11.48
N MET A 164 -3.48 4.02 11.20
CA MET A 164 -2.33 4.31 12.07
C MET A 164 -2.05 5.79 12.19
N PHE A 165 -2.12 6.54 11.08
CA PHE A 165 -1.99 8.01 11.12
C PHE A 165 -3.04 8.66 12.01
N ARG A 166 -4.26 8.11 12.06
CA ARG A 166 -5.32 8.58 12.98
C ARG A 166 -5.03 8.21 14.43
N LEU A 167 -4.46 7.03 14.68
CA LEU A 167 -4.01 6.65 16.02
C LEU A 167 -2.88 7.57 16.51
N ILE A 168 -1.97 7.96 15.61
CA ILE A 168 -0.90 8.94 15.90
C ILE A 168 -1.51 10.31 16.24
N GLU A 169 -2.47 10.78 15.44
CA GLU A 169 -3.16 12.04 15.68
C GLU A 169 -3.86 12.05 17.05
N ILE A 170 -4.60 11.00 17.38
CA ILE A 170 -5.25 10.85 18.68
C ILE A 170 -4.22 10.77 19.81
N ALA A 171 -3.10 10.09 19.60
CA ALA A 171 -2.01 10.04 20.58
C ALA A 171 -1.44 11.44 20.84
N HIS A 172 -1.24 12.25 19.79
CA HIS A 172 -0.81 13.65 19.94
C HIS A 172 -1.81 14.50 20.69
N GLN A 173 -3.11 14.37 20.39
CA GLN A 173 -4.19 15.06 21.12
C GLN A 173 -4.22 14.71 22.62
N ASN A 174 -3.78 13.50 22.97
CA ASN A 174 -3.65 13.03 24.36
C ASN A 174 -2.25 13.26 24.96
N ASN A 175 -1.38 14.05 24.30
CA ASN A 175 0.00 14.36 24.72
C ASN A 175 0.94 13.15 24.82
N TYR A 176 0.65 12.06 24.11
CA TYR A 176 1.52 10.89 24.06
C TYR A 176 2.73 11.17 23.16
N GLN A 177 3.85 10.53 23.48
CA GLN A 177 5.01 10.48 22.61
C GLN A 177 4.83 9.36 21.59
N THR A 178 5.32 9.55 20.36
CA THR A 178 5.13 8.57 19.27
C THR A 178 6.47 8.04 18.79
N VAL A 179 6.61 6.71 18.79
CA VAL A 179 7.64 5.99 18.06
C VAL A 179 6.97 5.33 16.86
N HIS A 180 7.31 5.75 15.64
CA HIS A 180 6.76 5.18 14.42
C HIS A 180 7.86 4.51 13.60
N LEU A 181 7.74 3.21 13.41
CA LEU A 181 8.68 2.36 12.69
C LEU A 181 7.99 1.75 11.48
N ASP A 182 8.31 2.23 10.29
CA ASP A 182 7.86 1.62 9.03
C ASP A 182 8.91 0.62 8.55
N LEU A 183 8.62 -0.66 8.69
CA LEU A 183 9.55 -1.72 8.31
C LEU A 183 9.75 -1.83 6.79
N GLN A 184 8.90 -1.25 5.94
CA GLN A 184 9.15 -1.25 4.48
C GLN A 184 10.36 -0.40 4.09
N THR A 185 10.66 0.63 4.87
CA THR A 185 11.76 1.58 4.58
C THR A 185 13.13 1.09 5.02
N VAL A 186 13.19 -0.06 5.69
CA VAL A 186 14.39 -0.55 6.37
C VAL A 186 15.29 -1.31 5.38
N ASP A 187 16.60 -1.12 5.47
CA ASP A 187 17.53 -1.87 4.63
C ASP A 187 17.55 -3.36 4.99
N GLN A 188 17.79 -4.22 3.98
CA GLN A 188 17.75 -5.67 4.18
C GLN A 188 18.79 -6.15 5.19
N ASP A 189 19.93 -5.48 5.29
CA ASP A 189 21.02 -5.82 6.20
C ASP A 189 20.64 -5.68 7.68
N VAL A 190 19.66 -4.84 8.00
CA VAL A 190 19.12 -4.71 9.36
C VAL A 190 18.45 -6.00 9.81
N PHE A 191 17.90 -6.77 8.86
CA PHE A 191 17.25 -8.06 9.11
C PHE A 191 18.22 -9.26 9.04
N SER A 192 19.53 -9.01 9.11
CA SER A 192 20.56 -10.06 9.09
C SER A 192 20.50 -10.98 10.33
N ASN A 193 20.30 -10.40 11.52
CA ASN A 193 20.17 -11.12 12.78
C ASN A 193 19.45 -10.29 13.85
N ILE A 194 19.10 -10.92 14.97
CA ILE A 194 18.33 -10.28 16.05
C ILE A 194 19.10 -9.14 16.76
N ASP A 195 20.42 -9.22 16.90
CA ASP A 195 21.23 -8.17 17.53
C ASP A 195 21.21 -6.89 16.68
N THR A 196 21.51 -7.01 15.38
CA THR A 196 21.44 -5.88 14.43
C THR A 196 20.05 -5.25 14.43
N PHE A 197 19.00 -6.08 14.37
CA PHE A 197 17.63 -5.60 14.34
C PHE A 197 17.25 -4.86 15.63
N LEU A 198 17.57 -5.40 16.82
CA LEU A 198 17.21 -4.77 18.08
C LEU A 198 18.02 -3.49 18.36
N LYS A 199 19.30 -3.44 17.95
CA LYS A 199 20.10 -2.20 17.98
C LYS A 199 19.46 -1.12 17.11
N TRP A 200 19.13 -1.46 15.86
CA TRP A 200 18.43 -0.55 14.95
C TRP A 200 17.10 -0.07 15.54
N PHE A 201 16.33 -1.00 16.11
CA PHE A 201 15.05 -0.72 16.75
C PHE A 201 15.21 0.29 17.89
N CYS A 202 16.17 0.11 18.80
CA CYS A 202 16.44 1.04 19.91
C CYS A 202 16.91 2.42 19.41
N VAL A 203 17.79 2.45 18.40
CA VAL A 203 18.27 3.69 17.77
C VAL A 203 17.11 4.47 17.14
N ARG A 204 16.27 3.81 16.33
CA ARG A 204 15.14 4.49 15.69
C ARG A 204 14.06 4.93 16.66
N SER A 205 13.87 4.18 17.74
CA SER A 205 12.96 4.57 18.82
C SER A 205 13.43 5.84 19.51
N SER A 206 14.73 5.94 19.80
CA SER A 206 15.34 7.13 20.40
C SER A 206 15.18 8.35 19.48
N GLN A 207 15.50 8.19 18.20
CA GLN A 207 15.38 9.26 17.21
C GLN A 207 13.93 9.75 17.05
N SER A 208 12.95 8.83 17.04
CA SER A 208 11.52 9.19 16.98
C SER A 208 11.10 10.02 18.20
N LEU A 209 11.68 9.72 19.35
CA LEU A 209 11.48 10.45 20.61
C LEU A 209 12.37 11.70 20.75
N LYS A 210 13.08 12.09 19.68
CA LYS A 210 14.04 13.21 19.64
C LYS A 210 15.15 13.10 20.70
N LEU A 211 15.61 11.87 20.94
CA LEU A 211 16.70 11.53 21.86
C LEU A 211 17.95 11.08 21.10
N ALA A 212 19.12 11.34 21.69
CA ALA A 212 20.38 10.76 21.23
C ALA A 212 20.41 9.25 21.54
N PRO A 213 20.74 8.36 20.59
CA PRO A 213 20.86 6.94 20.89
C PRO A 213 21.99 6.66 21.88
N LYS A 214 21.73 5.83 22.90
CA LYS A 214 22.69 5.47 23.96
C LYS A 214 23.04 3.99 23.99
N LEU A 215 23.26 3.37 22.83
CA LEU A 215 23.50 1.93 22.79
C LEU A 215 24.72 1.51 23.62
N LEU A 216 25.79 2.31 23.66
CA LEU A 216 27.00 1.96 24.42
C LEU A 216 26.76 1.82 25.92
N ASP A 217 25.79 2.56 26.48
CA ASP A 217 25.51 2.57 27.91
C ASP A 217 24.64 1.38 28.34
N PHE A 218 23.85 0.81 27.41
CA PHE A 218 22.78 -0.16 27.71
C PHE A 218 22.94 -1.49 26.97
N TRP A 219 23.92 -1.62 26.08
CA TRP A 219 24.07 -2.80 25.23
C TRP A 219 25.21 -3.70 25.68
N ASP A 220 24.85 -4.81 26.32
CA ASP A 220 25.78 -5.85 26.75
C ASP A 220 25.42 -7.19 26.08
N ALA A 221 26.29 -7.64 25.17
CA ALA A 221 26.11 -8.90 24.47
C ALA A 221 26.14 -10.12 25.40
N SER A 222 26.80 -10.03 26.56
CA SER A 222 26.89 -11.12 27.53
C SER A 222 25.58 -11.38 28.26
N MET A 223 24.76 -10.34 28.47
CA MET A 223 23.41 -10.44 29.06
C MET A 223 22.35 -10.91 28.06
N GLY A 224 22.69 -10.89 26.76
CA GLY A 224 21.79 -11.21 25.68
C GLY A 224 21.04 -9.99 25.13
N HIS A 225 20.88 -9.97 23.81
CA HIS A 225 20.36 -8.83 23.05
C HIS A 225 18.92 -8.44 23.44
N LYS A 226 18.08 -9.42 23.81
CA LYS A 226 16.70 -9.18 24.27
C LYS A 226 16.67 -8.43 25.60
N VAL A 227 17.53 -8.82 26.56
CA VAL A 227 17.65 -8.15 27.86
C VAL A 227 18.17 -6.74 27.67
N SER A 228 19.24 -6.57 26.88
CA SER A 228 19.78 -5.24 26.55
C SER A 228 18.73 -4.30 25.95
N SER A 229 17.95 -4.78 24.98
CA SER A 229 16.89 -3.97 24.35
C SER A 229 15.75 -3.63 25.32
N GLU A 230 15.48 -4.51 26.28
CA GLU A 230 14.46 -4.28 27.30
C GLU A 230 14.91 -3.21 28.30
N LEU A 231 16.14 -3.31 28.82
CA LEU A 231 16.71 -2.31 29.72
C LEU A 231 16.78 -0.93 29.05
N TYR A 232 17.19 -0.90 27.77
CA TYR A 232 17.18 0.32 26.96
C TYR A 232 15.78 0.97 26.94
N TYR A 233 14.74 0.19 26.69
CA TYR A 233 13.37 0.70 26.68
C TYR A 233 12.92 1.15 28.07
N GLN A 234 13.15 0.31 29.09
CA GLN A 234 12.67 0.54 30.44
C GLN A 234 13.33 1.76 31.08
N GLU A 235 14.67 1.78 31.15
CA GLU A 235 15.45 2.76 31.93
C GLU A 235 15.69 4.04 31.13
N TYR A 236 15.94 3.93 29.81
CA TYR A 236 16.23 5.11 29.01
C TYR A 236 14.99 5.73 28.36
N LEU A 237 14.15 4.92 27.70
CA LEU A 237 13.03 5.47 26.93
C LEU A 237 11.78 5.75 27.78
N LEU A 238 11.53 4.97 28.84
CA LEU A 238 10.28 5.02 29.63
C LEU A 238 10.42 5.68 31.01
N GLU A 239 11.46 5.34 31.80
CA GLU A 239 11.57 5.72 33.22
C GLU A 239 11.41 7.23 33.49
N ASN A 240 11.99 8.07 32.65
CA ASN A 240 12.01 9.52 32.85
C ASN A 240 10.91 10.27 32.08
N ARG A 241 9.86 9.57 31.63
CA ARG A 241 8.78 10.16 30.82
C ARG A 241 7.53 10.42 31.64
N LYS A 242 7.08 11.69 31.61
CA LYS A 242 5.84 12.13 32.23
C LYS A 242 4.59 11.74 31.45
N THR A 243 4.74 11.41 30.16
CA THR A 243 3.62 11.06 29.28
C THR A 243 3.84 9.67 28.64
N PRO A 244 2.75 8.93 28.34
CA PRO A 244 2.84 7.64 27.70
C PRO A 244 3.51 7.70 26.32
N THR A 245 4.13 6.59 25.91
CA THR A 245 4.72 6.40 24.59
C THR A 245 3.90 5.38 23.81
N ILE A 246 3.48 5.72 22.60
CA ILE A 246 2.91 4.79 21.63
C ILE A 246 4.00 4.31 20.67
N LEU A 247 4.29 3.02 20.70
CA LEU A 247 5.15 2.31 19.76
C LEU A 247 4.30 1.75 18.63
N ILE A 248 4.58 2.22 17.42
CA ILE A 248 3.84 1.87 16.21
C ILE A 248 4.80 1.17 15.26
N ILE A 249 4.45 -0.06 14.90
CA ILE A 249 5.21 -0.90 13.97
C ILE A 249 4.32 -1.13 12.74
N ASP A 250 4.64 -0.44 11.65
CA ASP A 250 3.99 -0.62 10.34
C ASP A 250 4.72 -1.68 9.51
N ALA A 251 3.95 -2.32 8.62
CA ALA A 251 4.41 -3.39 7.76
C ALA A 251 5.14 -4.52 8.49
N ALA A 252 4.61 -4.93 9.65
CA ALA A 252 5.18 -5.99 10.47
C ALA A 252 5.22 -7.35 9.76
N GLU A 253 4.49 -7.50 8.64
CA GLU A 253 4.62 -8.65 7.75
C GLU A 253 6.06 -8.86 7.24
N ARG A 254 6.87 -7.81 7.12
CA ARG A 254 8.27 -7.95 6.69
C ARG A 254 9.11 -8.78 7.66
N LEU A 255 8.79 -8.78 8.95
CA LEU A 255 9.48 -9.64 9.93
C LEU A 255 9.22 -11.12 9.68
N ILE A 256 8.08 -11.47 9.07
CA ILE A 256 7.72 -12.85 8.78
C ILE A 256 8.64 -13.44 7.70
N GLU A 257 9.15 -12.62 6.79
CA GLU A 257 10.19 -12.99 5.81
C GLU A 257 11.53 -13.33 6.48
N HIS A 258 11.68 -13.01 7.77
CA HIS A 258 12.86 -13.25 8.59
C HIS A 258 12.51 -14.07 9.85
N PRO A 259 12.24 -15.39 9.73
CA PRO A 259 11.66 -16.19 10.80
C PRO A 259 12.45 -16.17 12.12
N LYS A 260 13.79 -16.13 12.07
CA LYS A 260 14.64 -16.06 13.27
C LYS A 260 14.39 -14.77 14.06
N ILE A 261 14.24 -13.64 13.38
CA ILE A 261 13.96 -12.35 14.03
C ILE A 261 12.52 -12.35 14.56
N ALA A 262 11.55 -12.78 13.76
CA ALA A 262 10.14 -12.85 14.20
C ALA A 262 9.95 -13.73 15.44
N GLN A 263 10.62 -14.88 15.51
CA GLN A 263 10.54 -15.81 16.64
C GLN A 263 11.08 -15.23 17.95
N ASP A 264 11.97 -14.24 17.90
CA ASP A 264 12.49 -13.59 19.09
C ASP A 264 11.78 -12.26 19.40
N PHE A 265 11.53 -11.45 18.38
CA PHE A 265 11.03 -10.09 18.56
C PHE A 265 9.56 -10.03 18.96
N PHE A 266 8.69 -10.86 18.38
CA PHE A 266 7.28 -10.82 18.76
C PHE A 266 7.03 -11.33 20.19
N PRO A 267 7.68 -12.41 20.68
CA PRO A 267 7.63 -12.76 22.10
C PRO A 267 8.21 -11.70 23.03
N LEU A 268 9.19 -10.91 22.58
CA LEU A 268 9.68 -9.76 23.34
C LEU A 268 8.58 -8.70 23.54
N LEU A 269 7.90 -8.30 22.46
CA LEU A 269 6.77 -7.36 22.54
C LEU A 269 5.62 -7.91 23.42
N ARG A 270 5.38 -9.22 23.36
CA ARG A 270 4.44 -9.91 24.26
C ARG A 270 4.82 -9.72 25.73
N SER A 271 6.08 -10.00 26.06
CA SER A 271 6.61 -9.88 27.41
C SER A 271 6.42 -8.45 27.94
N TRP A 272 6.70 -7.44 27.11
CA TRP A 272 6.52 -6.03 27.47
C TRP A 272 5.05 -5.68 27.77
N HIS A 273 4.13 -6.15 26.94
CA HIS A 273 2.69 -6.00 27.18
C HIS A 273 2.23 -6.71 28.46
N GLU A 274 2.70 -7.93 28.72
CA GLU A 274 2.35 -8.67 29.94
C GLU A 274 2.91 -8.01 31.20
N LYS A 275 4.13 -7.45 31.14
CA LYS A 275 4.75 -6.66 32.22
C LYS A 275 3.93 -5.43 32.60
N ALA A 276 3.28 -4.77 31.64
CA ALA A 276 2.44 -3.61 31.91
C ALA A 276 1.27 -3.90 32.88
N ARG A 277 0.91 -5.17 33.11
CA ARG A 277 -0.12 -5.53 34.09
C ARG A 277 0.29 -5.16 35.53
N TRP A 278 1.56 -5.30 35.87
CA TRP A 278 2.06 -5.12 37.24
C TRP A 278 3.18 -4.09 37.37
N ASN A 279 3.91 -3.79 36.30
CA ASN A 279 4.99 -2.79 36.30
C ASN A 279 4.49 -1.43 35.79
N PHE A 280 4.60 -0.40 36.63
CA PHE A 280 4.12 0.96 36.32
C PHE A 280 4.89 1.65 35.17
N LEU A 281 6.16 1.32 34.94
CA LEU A 281 6.91 1.86 33.80
C LEU A 281 6.37 1.29 32.49
N TRP A 282 6.14 -0.02 32.44
CA TRP A 282 5.58 -0.67 31.25
C TRP A 282 4.12 -0.27 30.96
N ARG A 283 3.38 0.18 31.99
CA ARG A 283 2.07 0.85 31.80
C ARG A 283 2.16 2.13 30.99
N ASN A 284 3.33 2.73 30.81
CA ASN A 284 3.52 3.91 29.97
C ASN A 284 3.74 3.57 28.49
N LEU A 285 3.95 2.30 28.14
CA LEU A 285 4.06 1.87 26.75
C LEU A 285 2.67 1.47 26.20
N ARG A 286 2.37 1.88 24.97
CA ARG A 286 1.28 1.35 24.13
C ARG A 286 1.90 0.76 22.89
N ILE A 287 1.39 -0.37 22.41
CA ILE A 287 1.94 -1.03 21.23
C ILE A 287 0.86 -1.12 20.16
N VAL A 288 1.17 -0.67 18.95
CA VAL A 288 0.32 -0.82 17.76
C VAL A 288 1.12 -1.55 16.69
N ILE A 289 0.61 -2.68 16.22
CA ILE A 289 1.23 -3.45 15.14
C ILE A 289 0.25 -3.55 13.99
N ALA A 290 0.65 -3.10 12.80
CA ALA A 290 -0.07 -3.35 11.56
C ALA A 290 0.65 -4.42 10.74
N HIS A 291 -0.12 -5.40 10.25
CA HIS A 291 0.41 -6.40 9.32
C HIS A 291 -0.59 -6.76 8.24
N ALA A 292 -0.07 -7.09 7.07
CA ALA A 292 -0.82 -7.74 6.00
C ALA A 292 -1.17 -9.19 6.37
N THR A 293 -2.37 -9.63 6.01
CA THR A 293 -2.80 -11.02 6.19
C THR A 293 -2.18 -11.97 5.17
N GLU A 294 -1.65 -11.44 4.06
CA GLU A 294 -1.19 -12.16 2.87
C GLU A 294 -0.03 -13.12 3.15
N ILE A 295 0.76 -12.86 4.20
CA ILE A 295 1.95 -13.68 4.48
C ILE A 295 1.57 -14.88 5.35
N TYR A 296 1.50 -16.04 4.71
CA TYR A 296 1.47 -17.33 5.39
C TYR A 296 2.84 -17.59 6.00
N ALA A 297 2.95 -17.41 7.32
CA ALA A 297 4.11 -17.88 8.05
C ALA A 297 3.88 -19.36 8.37
N PRO A 298 4.76 -20.29 7.96
CA PRO A 298 4.84 -21.61 8.58
C PRO A 298 5.45 -21.48 9.98
N LEU A 299 4.87 -20.60 10.81
CA LEU A 299 5.12 -20.57 12.24
C LEU A 299 4.27 -21.68 12.82
N LYS A 300 4.87 -22.52 13.66
CA LYS A 300 4.24 -23.68 14.29
C LYS A 300 2.80 -23.34 14.69
N ILE A 301 1.85 -24.16 14.24
CA ILE A 301 0.39 -23.96 14.20
C ILE A 301 -0.25 -23.48 15.52
N HIS A 302 0.46 -23.58 16.65
CA HIS A 302 0.02 -23.12 17.98
C HIS A 302 0.64 -21.79 18.46
N GLN A 303 1.46 -21.14 17.63
CA GLN A 303 2.17 -19.91 17.96
C GLN A 303 2.04 -18.90 16.82
N SER A 304 0.84 -18.34 16.63
CA SER A 304 0.81 -17.03 15.96
C SER A 304 1.56 -16.07 16.88
N PRO A 305 2.70 -15.50 16.45
CA PRO A 305 3.50 -14.63 17.28
C PRO A 305 2.75 -13.37 17.72
N LEU A 306 1.59 -13.10 17.11
CA LEU A 306 0.79 -11.90 17.26
C LEU A 306 -0.59 -12.16 17.92
N ASN A 307 -0.79 -13.28 18.62
CA ASN A 307 -2.03 -13.56 19.37
C ASN A 307 -2.11 -12.81 20.72
N ILE A 308 -1.81 -11.51 20.71
CA ILE A 308 -1.78 -10.65 21.90
C ILE A 308 -2.49 -9.34 21.57
N GLY A 309 -3.16 -8.78 22.57
CA GLY A 309 -3.87 -7.51 22.48
C GLY A 309 -5.15 -7.57 21.65
N GLN A 310 -5.75 -6.40 21.44
CA GLN A 310 -6.98 -6.23 20.70
C GLN A 310 -6.74 -6.32 19.19
N ALA A 311 -7.30 -7.36 18.56
CA ALA A 311 -7.21 -7.53 17.11
C ALA A 311 -8.30 -6.72 16.38
N ILE A 312 -7.88 -5.83 15.50
CA ILE A 312 -8.74 -4.99 14.65
C ILE A 312 -8.64 -5.49 13.21
N LYS A 313 -9.68 -6.22 12.76
CA LYS A 313 -9.82 -6.61 11.36
C LYS A 313 -10.50 -5.47 10.61
N LEU A 314 -9.84 -4.91 9.58
CA LEU A 314 -10.45 -3.86 8.78
C LEU A 314 -11.44 -4.48 7.78
N PRO A 315 -12.74 -4.16 7.86
CA PRO A 315 -13.72 -4.66 6.91
C PRO A 315 -13.60 -3.92 5.56
N LYS A 316 -14.18 -4.53 4.52
CA LYS A 316 -14.48 -3.86 3.26
C LYS A 316 -15.59 -2.82 3.49
N PHE A 317 -15.72 -1.85 2.59
CA PHE A 317 -16.80 -0.87 2.67
C PHE A 317 -18.16 -1.50 2.33
N THR A 318 -19.17 -1.09 3.08
CA THR A 318 -20.59 -1.35 2.79
C THR A 318 -21.08 -0.45 1.66
N ALA A 319 -22.23 -0.76 1.07
CA ALA A 319 -22.80 0.05 0.00
C ALA A 319 -23.08 1.50 0.45
N THR A 320 -23.50 1.70 1.70
CA THR A 320 -23.72 3.03 2.29
C THR A 320 -22.41 3.81 2.44
N GLN A 321 -21.35 3.15 2.92
CA GLN A 321 -20.01 3.74 3.00
C GLN A 321 -19.44 4.09 1.62
N VAL A 322 -19.70 3.27 0.59
CA VAL A 322 -19.30 3.59 -0.79
C VAL A 322 -20.10 4.76 -1.34
N ALA A 323 -21.41 4.82 -1.08
CA ALA A 323 -22.26 5.93 -1.49
C ALA A 323 -21.84 7.24 -0.82
N GLU A 324 -21.52 7.19 0.47
CA GLU A 324 -20.94 8.31 1.22
C GLU A 324 -19.64 8.78 0.56
N LEU A 325 -18.70 7.86 0.32
CA LEU A 325 -17.43 8.20 -0.33
C LEU A 325 -17.65 8.81 -1.73
N ALA A 326 -18.58 8.28 -2.52
CA ALA A 326 -18.93 8.82 -3.82
C ALA A 326 -19.45 10.27 -3.74
N ALA A 327 -20.22 10.59 -2.69
CA ALA A 327 -20.66 11.95 -2.41
C ALA A 327 -19.48 12.87 -2.07
N ARG A 328 -18.50 12.39 -1.30
CA ARG A 328 -17.27 13.14 -1.00
C ARG A 328 -16.41 13.40 -2.24
N TYR A 329 -16.45 12.51 -3.23
CA TYR A 329 -15.84 12.70 -4.56
C TYR A 329 -16.66 13.64 -5.48
N GLY A 330 -17.89 14.01 -5.11
CA GLY A 330 -18.77 14.85 -5.91
C GLY A 330 -19.41 14.13 -7.12
N VAL A 331 -19.44 12.79 -7.10
CA VAL A 331 -19.90 11.95 -8.22
C VAL A 331 -21.39 11.62 -8.14
N ALA A 332 -22.00 11.70 -6.95
CA ALA A 332 -23.43 11.51 -6.77
C ALA A 332 -23.90 12.24 -5.51
N LYS A 333 -25.08 12.90 -5.56
CA LYS A 333 -25.80 13.24 -4.34
C LYS A 333 -26.37 11.93 -3.76
N SER A 334 -25.73 11.37 -2.74
CA SER A 334 -26.21 10.24 -1.91
C SER A 334 -27.15 9.24 -2.62
N ASN A 335 -26.70 8.62 -3.72
CA ASN A 335 -27.48 7.58 -4.39
C ASN A 335 -26.87 6.21 -4.07
N ASP A 336 -27.61 5.41 -3.29
CA ASP A 336 -27.21 4.06 -2.89
C ASP A 336 -27.01 3.10 -4.07
N THR A 337 -27.54 3.43 -5.25
CA THR A 337 -27.42 2.61 -6.47
C THR A 337 -25.96 2.45 -6.89
N LEU A 338 -25.18 3.54 -6.92
CA LEU A 338 -23.75 3.48 -7.25
C LEU A 338 -22.97 2.70 -6.19
N GLY A 339 -23.33 2.88 -4.91
CA GLY A 339 -22.77 2.12 -3.79
C GLY A 339 -22.91 0.62 -4.00
N LYS A 340 -24.12 0.15 -4.34
CA LYS A 340 -24.40 -1.27 -4.62
C LYS A 340 -23.62 -1.77 -5.83
N ILE A 341 -23.62 -1.04 -6.94
CA ILE A 341 -22.87 -1.39 -8.17
C ILE A 341 -21.39 -1.60 -7.87
N LEU A 342 -20.77 -0.69 -7.10
CA LEU A 342 -19.36 -0.77 -6.76
C LEU A 342 -19.05 -1.86 -5.73
N VAL A 343 -19.94 -2.12 -4.79
CA VAL A 343 -19.82 -3.29 -3.91
C VAL A 343 -19.88 -4.58 -4.71
N ASP A 344 -20.77 -4.73 -5.67
CA ASP A 344 -20.83 -5.92 -6.52
C ASP A 344 -19.58 -6.05 -7.41
N LEU A 345 -19.13 -4.93 -7.98
CA LEU A 345 -18.00 -4.91 -8.90
C LEU A 345 -16.67 -5.24 -8.22
N VAL A 346 -16.35 -4.54 -7.12
CA VAL A 346 -15.04 -4.59 -6.45
C VAL A 346 -15.09 -5.02 -4.99
N GLY A 347 -16.24 -5.48 -4.53
CA GLY A 347 -16.43 -6.05 -3.19
C GLY A 347 -16.40 -5.00 -2.08
N GLY A 348 -16.47 -3.71 -2.40
CA GLY A 348 -16.25 -2.64 -1.41
C GLY A 348 -14.78 -2.50 -0.99
N HIS A 349 -13.83 -3.00 -1.77
CA HIS A 349 -12.40 -2.87 -1.47
C HIS A 349 -11.98 -1.38 -1.45
N PRO A 350 -11.50 -0.82 -0.32
CA PRO A 350 -11.28 0.62 -0.17
C PRO A 350 -10.44 1.25 -1.29
N TYR A 351 -9.29 0.68 -1.62
CA TYR A 351 -8.44 1.16 -2.71
C TYR A 351 -9.11 1.11 -4.09
N LEU A 352 -9.78 0.01 -4.44
CA LEU A 352 -10.43 -0.12 -5.75
C LEU A 352 -11.60 0.85 -5.89
N VAL A 353 -12.41 1.00 -4.83
CA VAL A 353 -13.51 1.98 -4.80
C VAL A 353 -12.97 3.39 -5.04
N ASN A 354 -11.91 3.79 -4.34
CA ASN A 354 -11.33 5.13 -4.52
C ASN A 354 -10.76 5.35 -5.92
N ILE A 355 -10.13 4.35 -6.53
CA ILE A 355 -9.69 4.43 -7.94
C ILE A 355 -10.88 4.68 -8.85
N PHE A 356 -11.96 3.91 -8.72
CA PHE A 356 -13.15 4.09 -9.55
C PHE A 356 -13.73 5.49 -9.41
N LEU A 357 -13.89 5.94 -8.17
CA LEU A 357 -14.48 7.25 -7.87
C LEU A 357 -13.58 8.40 -8.31
N TYR A 358 -12.25 8.24 -8.21
CA TYR A 358 -11.31 9.20 -8.78
C TYR A 358 -11.54 9.34 -10.29
N TYR A 359 -11.46 8.25 -11.06
CA TYR A 359 -11.64 8.27 -12.51
C TYR A 359 -13.01 8.80 -12.92
N LEU A 360 -14.08 8.39 -12.25
CA LEU A 360 -15.43 8.89 -12.50
C LEU A 360 -15.60 10.39 -12.14
N ALA A 361 -14.82 10.90 -11.19
CA ALA A 361 -14.85 12.30 -10.80
C ALA A 361 -13.95 13.19 -11.67
N THR A 362 -12.85 12.68 -12.19
CA THR A 362 -11.82 13.47 -12.90
C THR A 362 -11.89 13.34 -14.41
N GLU A 363 -12.30 12.19 -14.94
CA GLU A 363 -12.38 11.96 -16.37
C GLU A 363 -13.80 12.14 -16.89
N SER A 364 -13.92 12.65 -18.12
CA SER A 364 -15.17 12.69 -18.89
C SER A 364 -15.57 11.31 -19.45
N LEU A 365 -15.23 10.22 -18.75
CA LEU A 365 -15.69 8.88 -19.11
C LEU A 365 -17.07 8.64 -18.50
N SER A 366 -17.98 8.10 -19.32
CA SER A 366 -19.26 7.64 -18.81
C SER A 366 -19.05 6.44 -17.86
N ILE A 367 -19.95 6.28 -16.89
CA ILE A 367 -19.95 5.13 -15.99
C ILE A 367 -19.99 3.81 -16.78
N ASP A 368 -20.73 3.76 -17.89
CA ASP A 368 -20.81 2.59 -18.77
C ASP A 368 -19.46 2.24 -19.40
N THR A 369 -18.70 3.25 -19.82
CA THR A 369 -17.35 3.04 -20.39
C THR A 369 -16.39 2.51 -19.34
N LEU A 370 -16.44 3.05 -18.11
CA LEU A 370 -15.63 2.54 -17.00
C LEU A 370 -15.98 1.09 -16.69
N LEU A 371 -17.26 0.78 -16.49
CA LEU A 371 -17.74 -0.57 -16.19
C LEU A 371 -17.35 -1.60 -17.26
N LYS A 372 -17.31 -1.22 -18.54
CA LYS A 372 -16.88 -2.13 -19.62
C LYS A 372 -15.38 -2.40 -19.65
N THR A 373 -14.56 -1.49 -19.13
CA THR A 373 -13.09 -1.55 -19.24
C THR A 373 -12.39 -2.00 -17.96
N VAL A 374 -13.09 -2.04 -16.82
CA VAL A 374 -12.52 -2.38 -15.49
C VAL A 374 -11.77 -3.72 -15.45
N SER A 375 -12.25 -4.74 -16.15
CA SER A 375 -11.64 -6.07 -16.18
C SER A 375 -10.60 -6.24 -17.30
N MET A 376 -10.28 -5.20 -18.07
CA MET A 376 -9.25 -5.28 -19.10
C MET A 376 -7.85 -5.11 -18.48
N PRO A 377 -6.80 -5.75 -19.02
CA PRO A 377 -5.42 -5.50 -18.57
C PRO A 377 -5.01 -4.02 -18.69
N SER A 378 -5.58 -3.28 -19.64
CA SER A 378 -5.37 -1.84 -19.83
C SER A 378 -6.32 -0.95 -19.02
N GLY A 379 -7.28 -1.53 -18.30
CA GLY A 379 -8.27 -0.78 -17.52
C GLY A 379 -7.68 -0.15 -16.25
N ILE A 380 -8.52 0.62 -15.55
CA ILE A 380 -8.16 1.37 -14.32
C ILE A 380 -7.57 0.50 -13.19
N TYR A 381 -7.86 -0.81 -13.20
CA TYR A 381 -7.35 -1.77 -12.22
C TYR A 381 -6.22 -2.66 -12.75
N GLY A 382 -5.76 -2.46 -13.97
CA GLY A 382 -4.84 -3.35 -14.66
C GLY A 382 -3.56 -3.66 -13.88
N THR A 383 -2.94 -2.65 -13.25
CA THR A 383 -1.73 -2.85 -12.43
C THR A 383 -2.02 -3.71 -11.19
N HIS A 384 -3.16 -3.50 -10.53
CA HIS A 384 -3.58 -4.27 -9.36
C HIS A 384 -3.79 -5.75 -9.72
N LEU A 385 -4.52 -6.00 -10.81
CA LEU A 385 -4.83 -7.34 -11.28
C LEU A 385 -3.57 -8.08 -11.78
N ARG A 386 -2.67 -7.41 -12.50
CA ARG A 386 -1.39 -7.98 -12.94
C ARG A 386 -0.49 -8.38 -11.78
N ASN A 387 -0.48 -7.61 -10.69
CA ASN A 387 0.34 -7.94 -9.52
C ASN A 387 -0.12 -9.26 -8.88
N TYR A 388 -1.44 -9.45 -8.72
CA TYR A 388 -1.98 -10.72 -8.25
C TYR A 388 -1.74 -11.86 -9.24
N LEU A 389 -1.86 -11.62 -10.56
CA LEU A 389 -1.53 -12.62 -11.57
C LEU A 389 -0.06 -13.05 -11.48
N ALA A 390 0.86 -12.11 -11.28
CA ALA A 390 2.28 -12.41 -11.11
C ALA A 390 2.55 -13.20 -9.82
N LEU A 391 1.81 -12.93 -8.74
CA LEU A 391 1.88 -13.71 -7.50
C LEU A 391 1.37 -15.14 -7.71
N LEU A 392 0.18 -15.31 -8.29
CA LEU A 392 -0.41 -16.62 -8.56
C LEU A 392 0.46 -17.44 -9.51
N LYS A 393 1.10 -16.83 -10.52
CA LYS A 393 2.02 -17.53 -11.42
C LYS A 393 3.28 -18.08 -10.74
N LYS A 394 3.68 -17.51 -9.60
CA LYS A 394 4.79 -18.05 -8.80
C LYS A 394 4.37 -19.24 -7.94
N GLU A 395 3.07 -19.46 -7.78
CA GLU A 395 2.49 -20.49 -6.91
C GLU A 395 1.42 -21.32 -7.65
N PRO A 396 1.85 -22.31 -8.46
CA PRO A 396 0.95 -23.02 -9.37
C PRO A 396 -0.24 -23.70 -8.68
N GLU A 397 -0.02 -24.31 -7.52
CA GLU A 397 -1.10 -24.96 -6.75
C GLU A 397 -2.17 -23.96 -6.30
N LEU A 398 -1.74 -22.79 -5.80
CA LEU A 398 -2.65 -21.73 -5.38
C LEU A 398 -3.43 -21.16 -6.58
N ALA A 399 -2.79 -21.05 -7.75
CA ALA A 399 -3.42 -20.63 -8.99
C ALA A 399 -4.48 -21.63 -9.47
N ILE A 400 -4.23 -22.95 -9.35
CA ILE A 400 -5.19 -24.00 -9.68
C ILE A 400 -6.42 -23.90 -8.77
N SER A 401 -6.23 -23.80 -7.46
CA SER A 401 -7.34 -23.64 -6.50
C SER A 401 -8.14 -22.37 -6.79
N PHE A 402 -7.48 -21.26 -7.11
CA PHE A 402 -8.20 -20.03 -7.44
C PHE A 402 -8.95 -20.11 -8.78
N LYS A 403 -8.40 -20.80 -9.79
CA LYS A 403 -9.08 -21.08 -11.06
C LYS A 403 -10.39 -21.81 -10.85
N GLN A 404 -10.43 -22.79 -9.94
CA GLN A 404 -11.67 -23.50 -9.59
C GLN A 404 -12.71 -22.52 -9.02
N VAL A 405 -12.30 -21.65 -8.09
CA VAL A 405 -13.19 -20.67 -7.45
C VAL A 405 -13.79 -19.68 -8.45
N VAL A 406 -12.99 -19.11 -9.35
CA VAL A 406 -13.50 -18.13 -10.34
C VAL A 406 -14.33 -18.76 -11.45
N SER A 407 -14.18 -20.07 -11.68
CA SER A 407 -14.97 -20.83 -12.66
C SER A 407 -16.33 -21.29 -12.11
N SER A 408 -16.48 -21.38 -10.79
CA SER A 408 -17.73 -21.84 -10.16
C SER A 408 -18.77 -20.73 -9.99
N THR A 409 -20.04 -21.03 -10.26
CA THR A 409 -21.17 -20.11 -10.02
C THR A 409 -21.64 -20.10 -8.57
N THR A 410 -21.55 -21.24 -7.87
CA THR A 410 -22.05 -21.43 -6.50
C THR A 410 -20.96 -21.40 -5.42
N GLY A 411 -19.68 -21.46 -5.81
CA GLY A 411 -18.54 -21.60 -4.91
C GLY A 411 -17.92 -23.00 -4.94
N VAL A 412 -16.75 -23.16 -4.33
CA VAL A 412 -15.98 -24.41 -4.32
C VAL A 412 -15.41 -24.68 -2.94
N GLU A 413 -15.45 -25.92 -2.48
CA GLU A 413 -14.72 -26.34 -1.29
C GLU A 413 -13.25 -26.56 -1.66
N LEU A 414 -12.35 -25.89 -0.95
CA LEU A 414 -10.91 -25.98 -1.14
C LEU A 414 -10.27 -26.64 0.08
N ASP A 415 -9.04 -27.14 -0.09
CA ASP A 415 -8.23 -27.50 1.06
C ASP A 415 -8.03 -26.28 1.99
N ALA A 416 -7.91 -26.55 3.29
CA ALA A 416 -7.85 -25.50 4.31
C ALA A 416 -6.68 -24.53 4.11
N VAL A 417 -5.56 -24.99 3.55
CA VAL A 417 -4.37 -24.16 3.33
C VAL A 417 -4.61 -23.21 2.16
N ALA A 418 -5.06 -23.69 1.00
CA ALA A 418 -5.38 -22.83 -0.13
C ALA A 418 -6.51 -21.86 0.19
N MET A 419 -7.55 -22.33 0.90
CA MET A 419 -8.66 -21.47 1.34
C MET A 419 -8.15 -20.31 2.21
N TYR A 420 -7.38 -20.62 3.26
CA TYR A 420 -6.81 -19.59 4.13
C TYR A 420 -5.91 -18.61 3.36
N ARG A 421 -5.04 -19.11 2.47
CA ARG A 421 -4.12 -18.25 1.70
C ARG A 421 -4.85 -17.35 0.71
N LEU A 422 -5.85 -17.86 0.00
CA LEU A 422 -6.65 -17.03 -0.92
C LEU A 422 -7.51 -16.01 -0.18
N GLU A 423 -8.06 -16.36 0.99
CA GLU A 423 -8.80 -15.42 1.84
C GLU A 423 -7.85 -14.34 2.37
N SER A 424 -6.63 -14.71 2.76
CA SER A 424 -5.65 -13.80 3.32
C SER A 424 -5.11 -12.80 2.30
N LEU A 425 -5.05 -13.19 1.01
CA LEU A 425 -4.84 -12.32 -0.15
C LEU A 425 -6.03 -11.41 -0.45
N GLY A 426 -7.20 -11.67 0.12
CA GLY A 426 -8.44 -10.95 -0.16
C GLY A 426 -9.08 -11.31 -1.50
N LEU A 427 -8.63 -12.39 -2.16
CA LEU A 427 -9.12 -12.83 -3.47
C LEU A 427 -10.46 -13.59 -3.37
N ILE A 428 -10.71 -14.25 -2.25
CA ILE A 428 -11.96 -14.96 -1.98
C ILE A 428 -12.64 -14.47 -0.70
N THR A 429 -13.91 -14.83 -0.55
CA THR A 429 -14.65 -14.84 0.72
C THR A 429 -15.19 -16.24 0.96
N ILE A 430 -15.43 -16.57 2.22
CA ILE A 430 -15.92 -17.88 2.63
C ILE A 430 -17.41 -17.74 3.00
N ASN A 431 -18.25 -18.57 2.38
CA ASN A 431 -19.67 -18.71 2.72
C ASN A 431 -19.94 -20.17 3.11
N GLY A 432 -20.13 -20.44 4.40
CA GLY A 432 -20.13 -21.80 4.93
C GLY A 432 -18.78 -22.49 4.67
N TYR A 433 -18.80 -23.59 3.90
CA TYR A 433 -17.59 -24.32 3.48
C TYR A 433 -17.12 -23.97 2.06
N GLN A 434 -17.79 -23.00 1.41
CA GLN A 434 -17.52 -22.67 0.02
C GLN A 434 -16.70 -21.38 -0.10
N ALA A 435 -15.60 -21.47 -0.84
CA ALA A 435 -14.85 -20.33 -1.33
C ALA A 435 -15.54 -19.74 -2.57
N ILE A 436 -15.81 -18.43 -2.52
CA ILE A 436 -16.35 -17.66 -3.64
C ILE A 436 -15.43 -16.48 -3.96
N PRO A 437 -15.36 -16.00 -5.22
CA PRO A 437 -14.60 -14.80 -5.54
C PRO A 437 -15.05 -13.61 -4.70
N SER A 438 -14.10 -12.85 -4.18
CA SER A 438 -14.42 -11.76 -3.24
C SER A 438 -15.06 -10.53 -3.89
N CYS A 439 -15.07 -10.49 -5.24
CA CYS A 439 -15.75 -9.51 -6.08
C CYS A 439 -15.79 -9.94 -7.56
N ASN A 440 -16.64 -9.30 -8.36
CA ASN A 440 -16.86 -9.65 -9.78
C ASN A 440 -15.67 -9.33 -10.68
N ILE A 441 -14.88 -8.30 -10.37
CA ILE A 441 -13.68 -8.00 -11.15
C ILE A 441 -12.64 -9.13 -11.07
N TYR A 442 -12.48 -9.75 -9.89
CA TYR A 442 -11.57 -10.89 -9.74
C TYR A 442 -12.10 -12.10 -10.51
N ARG A 443 -13.40 -12.39 -10.43
CA ARG A 443 -14.02 -13.45 -11.23
C ARG A 443 -13.73 -13.26 -12.73
N SER A 444 -14.16 -12.12 -13.29
CA SER A 444 -14.06 -11.86 -14.73
C SER A 444 -12.62 -11.82 -15.26
N TYR A 445 -11.70 -11.16 -14.55
CA TYR A 445 -10.31 -11.08 -14.99
C TYR A 445 -9.60 -12.44 -14.91
N PHE A 446 -9.64 -13.10 -13.75
CA PHE A 446 -8.87 -14.32 -13.54
C PHE A 446 -9.47 -15.54 -14.23
N GLN A 447 -10.78 -15.57 -14.47
CA GLN A 447 -11.37 -16.61 -15.31
C GLN A 447 -10.78 -16.59 -16.73
N GLN A 448 -10.54 -15.41 -17.31
CA GLN A 448 -9.88 -15.30 -18.62
C GLN A 448 -8.38 -15.64 -18.53
N GLN A 449 -7.67 -15.07 -17.54
CA GLN A 449 -6.20 -15.14 -17.48
C GLN A 449 -5.65 -16.48 -16.94
N LEU A 450 -6.45 -17.27 -16.22
CA LEU A 450 -6.07 -18.60 -15.71
C LEU A 450 -6.65 -19.75 -16.55
N SER A 451 -7.50 -19.46 -17.53
CA SER A 451 -8.00 -20.47 -18.48
C SER A 451 -6.98 -20.82 -19.56
N VAL A 452 -6.03 -19.91 -19.82
CA VAL A 452 -4.83 -20.09 -20.64
C VAL A 452 -3.74 -20.70 -19.78
#